data_AF-A0A246GFA0-F1
#
_entry.id   AF-A0A246GFA0-F1
#
_cell.length_a   1.000
_cell.length_b   1.000
_cell.length_c   1.000
_cell.angle_alpha   90.00
_cell.angle_beta   90.00
_cell.angle_gamma   90.00
#
_symmetry.space_group_name_H-M   'P 1'
#
loop_
_entity.id
_entity.type
_entity.pdbx_description
1 polymer ?
#
loop_
_entity_poly.entity_id
_entity_poly.type
_entity_poly.pdbx_seq_one_letter_code
_entity_poly.pdbx_strand_id
1 'polypeptide(L)'
;TTLTKVAATYNKYMKELGMNTCWNKAHFFAQARIESGASLHVSGGENFNWYWESLITTFSAFQTAEGKQNARLWGRPTIKPKLPGVTLENQKKIANWAYNYRFKKGKELGNIVENDGWNFRGKGLLQLTGRTAYEYANAYTKKEGADIITNPDLVVTNASIAVLSSMAFWKWKNLNTKANLTKDVIGKICSKVGNDVPLKDEIGNPSTNHKEKKKIFDKTTSKVFKIDECKLGKASDVKNIFETFDKKYKAESNTCYIDVIVPNDRRKEGLFVFFDNTGIIQKGYALAMGTKNNAILIPEGKGSTPTGLWSSWYEKVHIGESSYGDYGLIKVSGVSGDALKATNKGRAGIAIHCGHTVGNSKKEYNDNGALMVTYGCVRVYNKDMKELVKNYTSKSSKKIYVYVEETNDIEKAYEKYGMTSDSKDYRRTYSKKAKQ
;
A
#
# COMPACT_ATOMS: atom_id res chain seq x y z
N THR A 1 -9.23 30.63 -8.41
CA THR A 1 -9.26 31.00 -6.97
C THR A 1 -8.56 29.92 -6.14
N THR A 2 -8.40 30.10 -4.82
CA THR A 2 -7.83 29.06 -3.92
C THR A 2 -8.57 27.73 -4.03
N LEU A 3 -9.91 27.76 -4.05
CA LEU A 3 -10.74 26.56 -4.21
C LEU A 3 -10.50 25.82 -5.53
N THR A 4 -10.25 26.54 -6.64
CA THR A 4 -9.89 25.93 -7.93
C THR A 4 -8.58 25.14 -7.83
N LYS A 5 -7.56 25.72 -7.17
CA LYS A 5 -6.26 25.04 -6.97
C LYS A 5 -6.43 23.81 -6.07
N VAL A 6 -7.22 23.92 -5.00
CA VAL A 6 -7.55 22.79 -4.12
C VAL A 6 -8.19 21.64 -4.90
N ALA A 7 -9.22 21.91 -5.70
CA ALA A 7 -9.90 20.89 -6.49
C ALA A 7 -8.98 20.27 -7.55
N ALA A 8 -8.21 21.10 -8.28
CA ALA A 8 -7.29 20.63 -9.31
C ALA A 8 -6.19 19.72 -8.72
N THR A 9 -5.55 20.14 -7.62
CA THR A 9 -4.51 19.34 -6.96
C THR A 9 -5.10 18.06 -6.37
N TYR A 10 -6.26 18.11 -5.70
CA TYR A 10 -6.90 16.91 -5.17
C TYR A 10 -7.18 15.89 -6.28
N ASN A 11 -7.77 16.34 -7.39
CA ASN A 11 -8.09 15.46 -8.52
C ASN A 11 -6.84 14.87 -9.18
N LYS A 12 -5.75 15.64 -9.28
CA LYS A 12 -4.47 15.17 -9.83
C LYS A 12 -3.90 14.00 -9.02
N TYR A 13 -3.95 14.06 -7.68
CA TYR A 13 -3.25 13.10 -6.81
C TYR A 13 -4.13 12.05 -6.13
N MET A 14 -5.45 12.18 -6.18
CA MET A 14 -6.35 11.27 -5.45
C MET A 14 -6.18 9.79 -5.83
N LYS A 15 -5.80 9.47 -7.08
CA LYS A 15 -5.54 8.08 -7.49
C LYS A 15 -4.25 7.54 -6.84
N GLU A 16 -3.14 8.27 -6.98
CA GLU A 16 -1.84 7.88 -6.42
C GLU A 16 -1.84 7.78 -4.89
N LEU A 17 -2.62 8.66 -4.24
CA LEU A 17 -2.74 8.68 -2.78
C LEU A 17 -3.83 7.74 -2.24
N GLY A 18 -4.57 7.04 -3.12
CA GLY A 18 -5.64 6.11 -2.72
C GLY A 18 -6.84 6.81 -2.09
N MET A 19 -7.10 8.06 -2.49
CA MET A 19 -8.16 8.93 -1.98
C MET A 19 -9.28 9.17 -3.01
N ASN A 20 -9.30 8.44 -4.12
CA ASN A 20 -10.32 8.57 -5.17
C ASN A 20 -11.65 7.88 -4.82
N THR A 21 -12.11 8.01 -3.58
CA THR A 21 -13.43 7.51 -3.15
C THR A 21 -14.28 8.66 -2.65
N CYS A 22 -15.59 8.55 -2.81
CA CYS A 22 -16.52 9.57 -2.31
C CYS A 22 -16.43 9.70 -0.78
N TRP A 23 -16.18 8.58 -0.09
CA TRP A 23 -15.88 8.55 1.34
C TRP A 23 -14.62 9.35 1.71
N ASN A 24 -13.52 9.17 0.99
CA ASN A 24 -12.29 9.94 1.23
C ASN A 24 -12.50 11.43 1.01
N LYS A 25 -13.17 11.81 -0.08
CA LYS A 25 -13.52 13.21 -0.35
C LYS A 25 -14.36 13.80 0.79
N ALA A 26 -15.41 13.10 1.19
CA ALA A 26 -16.29 13.56 2.27
C ALA A 26 -15.55 13.76 3.59
N HIS A 27 -14.77 12.77 4.03
CA HIS A 27 -14.01 12.86 5.28
C HIS A 27 -12.91 13.92 5.22
N PHE A 28 -12.10 13.93 4.16
CA PHE A 28 -10.99 14.87 4.03
C PHE A 28 -11.47 16.32 4.07
N PHE A 29 -12.50 16.66 3.28
CA PHE A 29 -13.01 18.03 3.23
C PHE A 29 -13.80 18.43 4.48
N ALA A 30 -14.40 17.48 5.22
CA ALA A 30 -15.00 17.77 6.52
C ALA A 30 -13.93 18.19 7.55
N GLN A 31 -12.78 17.52 7.54
CA GLN A 31 -11.65 17.90 8.39
C GLN A 31 -11.08 19.25 7.96
N ALA A 32 -10.75 19.41 6.67
CA ALA A 32 -10.12 20.61 6.14
C ALA A 32 -10.97 21.88 6.36
N ARG A 33 -12.30 21.77 6.29
CA ARG A 33 -13.21 22.90 6.52
C ARG A 33 -13.15 23.46 7.95
N ILE A 34 -12.93 22.62 8.95
CA ILE A 34 -12.75 23.07 10.34
C ILE A 34 -11.34 23.58 10.58
N GLU A 35 -10.33 22.91 10.04
CA GLU A 35 -8.92 23.26 10.24
C GLU A 35 -8.49 24.53 9.48
N SER A 36 -9.13 24.84 8.34
CA SER A 36 -8.74 25.93 7.43
C SER A 36 -9.89 26.91 7.10
N GLY A 37 -11.04 26.75 7.73
CA GLY A 37 -12.23 27.53 7.46
C GLY A 37 -12.92 27.20 6.12
N ALA A 38 -14.07 27.82 5.89
CA ALA A 38 -14.94 27.52 4.73
C ALA A 38 -14.31 27.85 3.37
N SER A 39 -13.42 28.84 3.31
CA SER A 39 -12.67 29.20 2.10
C SER A 39 -11.48 28.28 1.81
N LEU A 40 -11.21 27.30 2.70
CA LEU A 40 -10.02 26.45 2.69
C LEU A 40 -8.74 27.29 2.54
N HIS A 41 -8.73 28.43 3.23
CA HIS A 41 -7.61 29.34 3.19
C HIS A 41 -6.46 28.75 4.01
N VAL A 42 -5.27 28.72 3.41
CA VAL A 42 -4.09 28.19 4.08
C VAL A 42 -3.57 29.27 5.02
N SER A 43 -3.74 29.07 6.33
CA SER A 43 -3.23 29.98 7.35
C SER A 43 -1.68 29.94 7.40
N GLY A 44 -1.06 30.93 8.04
CA GLY A 44 0.39 31.04 8.21
C GLY A 44 1.04 29.96 9.10
N GLY A 45 0.34 28.85 9.36
CA GLY A 45 0.72 27.79 10.28
C GLY A 45 0.26 28.02 11.71
N GLU A 46 0.54 27.04 12.56
CA GLU A 46 0.32 27.09 14.00
C GLU A 46 0.98 28.35 14.59
N ASN A 47 0.20 29.08 15.39
CA ASN A 47 0.63 30.31 16.04
C ASN A 47 1.06 30.01 17.47
N PHE A 48 2.19 30.57 17.89
CA PHE A 48 2.73 30.38 19.24
C PHE A 48 2.53 31.60 20.15
N ASN A 49 1.53 32.43 19.87
CA ASN A 49 1.06 33.47 20.77
C ASN A 49 0.34 32.84 21.98
N TRP A 50 1.10 32.40 22.99
CA TRP A 50 0.62 31.72 24.20
C TRP A 50 0.78 32.57 25.46
N TYR A 51 -0.12 32.38 26.43
CA TYR A 51 0.07 32.85 27.79
C TYR A 51 1.06 31.92 28.51
N TRP A 52 1.96 32.47 29.32
CA TRP A 52 3.08 31.70 29.86
C TRP A 52 2.64 30.51 30.72
N GLU A 53 1.62 30.62 31.57
CA GLU A 53 1.15 29.46 32.36
C GLU A 53 0.50 28.40 31.48
N SER A 54 -0.19 28.82 30.41
CA SER A 54 -0.79 27.89 29.46
C SER A 54 0.26 27.08 28.70
N LEU A 55 1.48 27.60 28.52
CA LEU A 55 2.58 26.82 27.94
C LEU A 55 2.94 25.63 28.84
N ILE A 56 3.00 25.85 30.15
CA ILE A 56 3.36 24.83 31.15
C ILE A 56 2.30 23.73 31.20
N THR A 57 1.01 24.09 31.10
CA THR A 57 -0.08 23.11 31.14
C THR A 57 -0.27 22.36 29.82
N THR A 58 0.07 22.97 28.68
CA THR A 58 -0.18 22.40 27.34
C THR A 58 0.98 21.55 26.83
N PHE A 59 2.22 22.01 27.03
CA PHE A 59 3.40 21.40 26.43
C PHE A 59 4.31 20.81 27.51
N SER A 60 4.50 19.50 27.50
CA SER A 60 5.31 18.79 28.51
C SER A 60 6.76 19.29 28.58
N ALA A 61 7.32 19.78 27.47
CA ALA A 61 8.63 20.43 27.42
C ALA A 61 8.76 21.63 28.40
N PHE A 62 7.67 22.36 28.64
CA PHE A 62 7.62 23.52 29.52
C PHE A 62 7.39 23.16 31.00
N GLN A 63 7.24 21.87 31.33
CA GLN A 63 7.05 21.41 32.72
C GLN A 63 8.38 21.23 33.47
N THR A 64 9.50 21.20 32.75
CA THR A 64 10.86 21.19 33.32
C THR A 64 11.19 22.50 34.03
N ALA A 65 12.21 22.52 34.90
CA ALA A 65 12.63 23.74 35.58
C ALA A 65 13.03 24.85 34.59
N GLU A 66 13.87 24.53 33.60
CA GLU A 66 14.28 25.43 32.52
C GLU A 66 13.08 25.83 31.65
N GLY A 67 12.20 24.87 31.32
CA GLY A 67 10.97 25.12 30.58
C GLY A 67 10.08 26.16 31.27
N LYS A 68 9.87 26.06 32.58
CA LYS A 68 9.06 27.05 33.32
C LYS A 68 9.65 28.46 33.27
N GLN A 69 10.98 28.59 33.29
CA GLN A 69 11.66 29.89 33.12
C GLN A 69 11.45 30.43 31.69
N ASN A 70 11.66 29.58 30.70
CA ASN A 70 11.45 29.90 29.28
C ASN A 70 10.00 30.30 28.98
N ALA A 71 9.01 29.65 29.60
CA ALA A 71 7.60 30.03 29.48
C ALA A 71 7.38 31.48 29.90
N ARG A 72 7.91 31.88 31.07
CA ARG A 72 7.78 33.25 31.62
C ARG A 72 8.51 34.28 30.76
N LEU A 73 9.66 33.91 30.21
CA LEU A 73 10.48 34.81 29.40
C LEU A 73 9.88 35.05 28.00
N TRP A 74 9.31 34.02 27.37
CA TRP A 74 8.88 34.08 25.97
C TRP A 74 7.35 34.22 25.79
N GLY A 75 6.56 33.73 26.74
CA GLY A 75 5.10 33.80 26.69
C GLY A 75 4.55 35.19 27.00
N ARG A 76 3.26 35.40 26.72
CA ARG A 76 2.57 36.61 27.16
C ARG A 76 2.51 36.66 28.69
N PRO A 77 2.67 37.84 29.32
CA PRO A 77 2.60 38.00 30.77
C PRO A 77 1.16 37.94 31.31
N THR A 78 0.15 38.23 30.48
CA THR A 78 -1.27 38.23 30.87
C THR A 78 -2.13 37.41 29.89
N ILE A 79 -3.30 36.95 30.37
CA ILE A 79 -4.28 36.21 29.56
C ILE A 79 -5.03 37.14 28.60
N LYS A 80 -5.38 38.35 29.06
CA LYS A 80 -6.01 39.43 28.29
C LYS A 80 -5.37 40.78 28.68
N PRO A 81 -5.28 41.75 27.74
CA PRO A 81 -5.57 41.64 26.31
C PRO A 81 -4.58 40.70 25.58
N LYS A 82 -4.98 40.11 24.45
CA LYS A 82 -4.09 39.25 23.64
C LYS A 82 -3.08 40.03 22.79
N LEU A 83 -3.22 41.35 22.76
CA LEU A 83 -2.37 42.29 22.04
C LEU A 83 -1.78 43.30 23.03
N PRO A 84 -0.48 43.66 22.91
CA PRO A 84 0.48 43.11 21.95
C PRO A 84 0.75 41.61 22.19
N GLY A 85 0.85 40.85 21.11
CA GLY A 85 1.09 39.40 21.18
C GLY A 85 2.55 39.06 21.43
N VAL A 86 2.86 37.77 21.55
CA VAL A 86 4.25 37.28 21.56
C VAL A 86 4.95 37.68 20.26
N THR A 87 6.15 38.25 20.37
CA THR A 87 6.98 38.62 19.21
C THR A 87 7.28 37.40 18.34
N LEU A 88 7.51 37.59 17.04
CA LEU A 88 7.81 36.47 16.13
C LEU A 88 9.04 35.67 16.59
N GLU A 89 10.06 36.35 17.12
CA GLU A 89 11.25 35.70 17.67
C GLU A 89 10.89 34.79 18.86
N ASN A 90 10.11 35.29 19.82
CA ASN A 90 9.70 34.48 20.96
C ASN A 90 8.75 33.34 20.56
N GLN A 91 7.91 33.53 19.53
CA GLN A 91 7.10 32.44 18.99
C GLN A 91 7.97 31.30 18.41
N LYS A 92 9.06 31.64 17.71
CA LYS A 92 10.05 30.66 17.23
C LYS A 92 10.70 29.92 18.40
N LYS A 93 11.13 30.64 19.44
CA LYS A 93 11.71 30.05 20.66
C LYS A 93 10.73 29.09 21.33
N ILE A 94 9.47 29.49 21.47
CA ILE A 94 8.43 28.64 22.06
C ILE A 94 8.21 27.37 21.24
N ALA A 95 8.07 27.46 19.91
CA ALA A 95 7.86 26.29 19.06
C ALA A 95 9.05 25.33 19.07
N ASN A 96 10.26 25.87 18.96
CA ASN A 96 11.51 25.11 19.00
C ASN A 96 11.69 24.40 20.34
N TRP A 97 11.25 25.01 21.45
CA TRP A 97 11.26 24.38 22.76
C TRP A 97 10.17 23.31 22.90
N ALA A 98 8.92 23.64 22.55
CA ALA A 98 7.77 22.76 22.65
C ALA A 98 7.98 21.43 21.91
N TYR A 99 8.63 21.50 20.75
CA TYR A 99 8.87 20.37 19.86
C TYR A 99 10.34 19.98 19.74
N ASN A 100 11.17 20.35 20.72
CA ASN A 100 12.59 20.03 20.71
C ASN A 100 12.83 18.50 20.70
N TYR A 101 13.80 18.04 19.91
CA TYR A 101 14.18 16.63 19.76
C TYR A 101 14.63 15.95 21.07
N ARG A 102 15.00 16.73 22.09
CA ARG A 102 15.36 16.22 23.42
C ARG A 102 14.14 15.74 24.21
N PHE A 103 12.96 16.31 23.96
CA PHE A 103 11.72 15.95 24.67
C PHE A 103 10.92 14.88 23.92
N LYS A 104 10.05 14.16 24.66
CA LYS A 104 9.22 13.07 24.13
C LYS A 104 8.48 13.48 22.84
N LYS A 105 7.84 14.65 22.84
CA LYS A 105 7.06 15.10 21.69
C LYS A 105 7.90 15.36 20.44
N GLY A 106 9.07 15.99 20.58
CA GLY A 106 9.98 16.20 19.45
C GLY A 106 10.50 14.89 18.85
N LYS A 107 10.80 13.90 19.71
CA LYS A 107 11.17 12.54 19.26
C LYS A 107 10.04 11.87 18.46
N GLU A 108 8.79 11.96 18.94
CA GLU A 108 7.61 11.43 18.22
C GLU A 108 7.39 12.10 16.86
N LEU A 109 7.75 13.39 16.74
CA LEU A 109 7.66 14.16 15.50
C LEU A 109 8.85 13.90 14.55
N GLY A 110 9.86 13.16 15.01
CA GLY A 110 11.10 12.89 14.28
C GLY A 110 12.00 14.12 14.12
N ASN A 111 11.83 15.13 14.96
CA ASN A 111 12.69 16.31 14.94
C ASN A 111 14.12 15.91 15.37
N ILE A 112 15.12 16.50 14.73
CA ILE A 112 16.55 16.17 14.94
C ILE A 112 17.42 17.40 15.20
N VAL A 113 16.96 18.59 14.84
CA VAL A 113 17.65 19.86 15.11
C VAL A 113 16.70 20.86 15.78
N GLU A 114 17.27 21.88 16.42
CA GLU A 114 16.53 22.82 17.27
C GLU A 114 15.43 23.58 16.51
N ASN A 115 15.72 24.03 15.28
CA ASN A 115 14.77 24.80 14.47
C ASN A 115 13.63 23.96 13.86
N ASP A 116 13.65 22.64 14.01
CA ASP A 116 12.60 21.77 13.48
C ASP A 116 11.23 22.08 14.10
N GLY A 117 11.20 22.51 15.36
CA GLY A 117 9.95 22.83 16.04
C GLY A 117 9.17 23.94 15.36
N TRP A 118 9.84 25.04 14.99
CA TRP A 118 9.23 26.12 14.22
C TRP A 118 9.03 25.75 12.75
N ASN A 119 10.06 25.15 12.13
CA ASN A 119 10.05 24.85 10.70
C ASN A 119 8.97 23.84 10.32
N PHE A 120 8.74 22.83 11.15
CA PHE A 120 7.75 21.77 10.93
C PHE A 120 6.57 21.81 11.90
N ARG A 121 6.25 22.99 12.43
CA ARG A 121 4.97 23.23 13.14
C ARG A 121 3.77 22.95 12.24
N GLY A 122 2.58 22.85 12.81
CA GLY A 122 1.35 22.57 12.07
C GLY A 122 1.12 23.56 10.92
N LYS A 123 1.03 23.06 9.67
CA LYS A 123 0.75 23.88 8.48
C LYS A 123 -0.17 23.17 7.50
N GLY A 124 -0.68 23.92 6.53
CA GLY A 124 -1.52 23.38 5.46
C GLY A 124 -2.94 23.08 5.93
N LEU A 125 -3.70 22.38 5.09
CA LEU A 125 -5.13 22.18 5.31
C LEU A 125 -5.45 21.29 6.51
N LEU A 126 -4.57 20.35 6.85
CA LEU A 126 -4.75 19.38 7.93
C LEU A 126 -3.63 19.39 8.96
N GLN A 127 -3.00 20.55 9.20
CA GLN A 127 -1.99 20.73 10.25
C GLN A 127 -0.86 19.70 10.20
N LEU A 128 -0.22 19.55 9.02
CA LEU A 128 0.98 18.74 8.84
C LEU A 128 2.05 19.19 9.85
N THR A 129 2.46 18.28 10.74
CA THR A 129 3.35 18.60 11.88
C THR A 129 4.44 17.54 12.04
N GLY A 130 5.67 18.00 12.28
CA GLY A 130 6.84 17.17 12.56
C GLY A 130 7.63 16.77 11.32
N ARG A 131 8.96 16.69 11.46
CA ARG A 131 9.89 16.34 10.38
C ARG A 131 9.49 15.07 9.63
N THR A 132 9.17 13.98 10.33
CA THR A 132 8.80 12.71 9.66
C THR A 132 7.59 12.86 8.75
N ALA A 133 6.60 13.67 9.15
CA ALA A 133 5.41 13.90 8.33
C ALA A 133 5.76 14.75 7.10
N TYR A 134 6.60 15.77 7.27
CA TYR A 134 7.11 16.58 6.16
C TYR A 134 7.95 15.75 5.19
N GLU A 135 8.80 14.83 5.67
CA GLU A 135 9.62 13.97 4.81
C GLU A 135 8.75 13.04 3.96
N TYR A 136 7.72 12.45 4.57
CA TYR A 136 6.74 11.64 3.85
C TYR A 136 6.01 12.46 2.77
N ALA A 137 5.56 13.67 3.11
CA ALA A 137 4.90 14.56 2.17
C ALA A 137 5.85 15.06 1.05
N ASN A 138 7.13 15.26 1.37
CA ASN A 138 8.13 15.76 0.44
C ASN A 138 8.36 14.83 -0.75
N ALA A 139 8.18 13.52 -0.56
CA ALA A 139 8.22 12.54 -1.65
C ALA A 139 7.18 12.81 -2.76
N TYR A 140 6.10 13.54 -2.45
CA TYR A 140 5.08 13.95 -3.40
C TYR A 140 5.28 15.40 -3.86
N THR A 141 5.56 16.33 -2.94
CA THR A 141 5.69 17.75 -3.31
C THR A 141 6.91 18.03 -4.18
N LYS A 142 8.00 17.26 -4.05
CA LYS A 142 9.16 17.35 -4.94
C LYS A 142 8.81 17.10 -6.40
N LYS A 143 7.81 16.26 -6.69
CA LYS A 143 7.34 16.02 -8.06
C LYS A 143 6.73 17.28 -8.69
N GLU A 144 6.29 18.23 -7.87
CA GLU A 144 5.80 19.55 -8.28
C GLU A 144 6.88 20.64 -8.14
N GLY A 145 8.15 20.26 -8.00
CA GLY A 145 9.26 21.20 -7.84
C GLY A 145 9.32 21.89 -6.47
N ALA A 146 8.61 21.39 -5.45
CA ALA A 146 8.56 21.97 -4.12
C ALA A 146 9.25 21.06 -3.08
N ASP A 147 10.45 21.43 -2.67
CA ASP A 147 11.15 20.78 -1.54
C ASP A 147 10.71 21.43 -0.22
N ILE A 148 9.76 20.78 0.47
CA ILE A 148 9.20 21.28 1.72
C ILE A 148 10.05 20.95 2.95
N ILE A 149 11.18 20.25 2.77
CA ILE A 149 12.17 20.06 3.84
C ILE A 149 13.14 21.24 3.89
N THR A 150 13.57 21.72 2.72
CA THR A 150 14.46 22.89 2.63
C THR A 150 13.68 24.20 2.73
N ASN A 151 12.46 24.25 2.19
CA ASN A 151 11.58 25.41 2.28
C ASN A 151 10.17 25.04 2.81
N PRO A 152 10.03 24.82 4.13
CA PRO A 152 8.79 24.33 4.73
C PRO A 152 7.63 25.33 4.72
N ASP A 153 7.89 26.61 4.42
CA ASP A 153 6.84 27.63 4.30
C ASP A 153 6.14 27.59 2.93
N LEU A 154 6.62 26.77 1.98
CA LEU A 154 5.86 26.43 0.77
C LEU A 154 4.48 25.82 1.09
N VAL A 155 4.35 25.14 2.23
CA VAL A 155 3.09 24.56 2.71
C VAL A 155 2.05 25.63 3.06
N VAL A 156 2.46 26.88 3.32
CA VAL A 156 1.53 27.99 3.62
C VAL A 156 1.44 29.03 2.50
N THR A 157 2.49 29.17 1.70
CA THR A 157 2.56 30.15 0.61
C THR A 157 2.05 29.62 -0.73
N ASN A 158 2.01 28.30 -0.93
CA ASN A 158 1.52 27.68 -2.15
C ASN A 158 0.33 26.75 -1.88
N ALA A 159 -0.86 27.15 -2.33
CA ALA A 159 -2.11 26.42 -2.12
C ALA A 159 -2.07 24.97 -2.65
N SER A 160 -1.43 24.72 -3.80
CA SER A 160 -1.31 23.37 -4.35
C SER A 160 -0.40 22.49 -3.48
N ILE A 161 0.69 23.05 -2.96
CA ILE A 161 1.58 22.33 -2.03
C ILE A 161 0.90 22.07 -0.70
N ALA A 162 0.12 23.03 -0.18
CA ALA A 162 -0.68 22.86 1.03
C ALA A 162 -1.68 21.70 0.93
N VAL A 163 -2.34 21.56 -0.22
CA VAL A 163 -3.31 20.49 -0.49
C VAL A 163 -2.59 19.16 -0.62
N LEU A 164 -1.55 19.10 -1.44
CA LEU A 164 -0.80 17.86 -1.69
C LEU A 164 -0.16 17.32 -0.42
N SER A 165 0.45 18.20 0.39
CA SER A 165 1.06 17.80 1.66
C SER A 165 0.01 17.31 2.68
N SER A 166 -1.19 17.90 2.68
CA SER A 166 -2.32 17.44 3.52
C SER A 166 -2.89 16.10 3.06
N MET A 167 -2.95 15.84 1.75
CA MET A 167 -3.33 14.53 1.21
C MET A 167 -2.27 13.47 1.52
N ALA A 168 -0.98 13.83 1.44
CA ALA A 168 0.10 12.94 1.84
C ALA A 168 0.04 12.60 3.33
N PHE A 169 -0.25 13.58 4.19
CA PHE A 169 -0.53 13.35 5.62
C PHE A 169 -1.70 12.37 5.84
N TRP A 170 -2.79 12.54 5.09
CA TRP A 170 -3.94 11.63 5.14
C TRP A 170 -3.54 10.18 4.86
N LYS A 171 -2.75 9.96 3.81
CA LYS A 171 -2.19 8.64 3.48
C LYS A 171 -1.22 8.13 4.54
N TRP A 172 -0.32 8.99 5.03
CA TRP A 172 0.64 8.65 6.07
C TRP A 172 -0.03 8.15 7.36
N LYS A 173 -1.15 8.76 7.74
CA LYS A 173 -1.98 8.32 8.88
C LYS A 173 -2.87 7.11 8.60
N ASN A 174 -2.75 6.52 7.40
CA ASN A 174 -3.60 5.44 6.90
C ASN A 174 -5.10 5.80 6.92
N LEU A 175 -5.43 7.09 6.75
CA LEU A 175 -6.81 7.56 6.69
C LEU A 175 -7.43 7.32 5.32
N ASN A 176 -6.62 7.21 4.28
CA ASN A 176 -7.05 6.85 2.92
C ASN A 176 -7.81 5.52 2.89
N THR A 177 -7.48 4.58 3.77
CA THR A 177 -8.19 3.30 3.92
C THR A 177 -9.32 3.40 4.95
N LYS A 178 -9.05 3.96 6.14
CA LYS A 178 -10.01 4.03 7.25
C LYS A 178 -11.26 4.88 6.96
N ALA A 179 -11.14 5.88 6.10
CA ALA A 179 -12.25 6.74 5.71
C ALA A 179 -13.32 5.99 4.91
N ASN A 180 -12.96 4.89 4.24
CA ASN A 180 -13.89 4.13 3.40
C ASN A 180 -14.94 3.42 4.24
N LEU A 181 -16.21 3.52 3.83
CA LEU A 181 -17.34 2.81 4.44
C LEU A 181 -17.56 3.10 5.93
N THR A 182 -17.10 4.25 6.44
CA THR A 182 -17.29 4.60 7.84
C THR A 182 -18.01 5.93 8.02
N LYS A 183 -19.01 5.94 8.90
CA LYS A 183 -19.63 7.17 9.44
C LYS A 183 -19.08 7.51 10.84
N ASP A 184 -18.13 6.73 11.36
CA ASP A 184 -17.45 7.03 12.62
C ASP A 184 -16.34 8.08 12.38
N VAL A 185 -16.78 9.33 12.26
CA VAL A 185 -15.89 10.48 12.01
C VAL A 185 -14.96 10.71 13.21
N ILE A 186 -15.47 10.59 14.44
CA ILE A 186 -14.71 10.97 15.64
C ILE A 186 -13.67 9.90 15.98
N GLY A 187 -14.11 8.64 16.14
CA GLY A 187 -13.26 7.55 16.60
C GLY A 187 -12.20 7.15 15.58
N LYS A 188 -12.56 7.07 14.29
CA LYS A 188 -11.66 6.57 13.24
C LYS A 188 -10.89 7.66 12.49
N ILE A 189 -11.42 8.87 12.38
CA ILE A 189 -10.86 9.93 11.54
C ILE A 189 -10.25 11.06 12.37
N CYS A 190 -11.06 11.79 13.14
CA CYS A 190 -10.62 12.95 13.91
C CYS A 190 -9.45 12.61 14.84
N SER A 191 -9.53 11.49 15.56
CA SER A 191 -8.48 11.00 16.48
C SER A 191 -7.10 10.81 15.85
N LYS A 192 -7.02 10.72 14.52
CA LYS A 192 -5.76 10.58 13.77
C LYS A 192 -5.31 11.89 13.11
N VAL A 193 -6.21 12.84 12.94
CA VAL A 193 -5.91 14.18 12.42
C VAL A 193 -5.36 15.07 13.53
N GLY A 194 -6.01 15.10 14.69
CA GLY A 194 -5.57 15.93 15.82
C GLY A 194 -6.44 15.77 17.07
N ASN A 195 -6.06 16.49 18.13
CA ASN A 195 -6.77 16.44 19.41
C ASN A 195 -8.17 17.07 19.31
N ASP A 196 -9.06 16.66 20.21
CA ASP A 196 -10.37 17.32 20.38
C ASP A 196 -10.16 18.58 21.22
N VAL A 197 -10.52 19.74 20.68
CA VAL A 197 -10.33 21.05 21.31
C VAL A 197 -11.63 21.84 21.34
N PRO A 198 -11.92 22.58 22.44
CA PRO A 198 -13.09 23.44 22.52
C PRO A 198 -13.10 24.51 21.43
N LEU A 199 -14.26 24.75 20.85
CA LEU A 199 -14.52 25.89 19.95
C LEU A 199 -15.98 26.35 20.10
N LYS A 200 -16.37 27.35 19.33
CA LYS A 200 -17.78 27.77 19.20
C LYS A 200 -18.36 27.31 17.87
N ASP A 201 -19.61 26.83 17.89
CA ASP A 201 -20.33 26.50 16.66
C ASP A 201 -20.69 27.75 15.84
N GLU A 202 -21.35 27.55 14.70
CA GLU A 202 -21.73 28.63 13.77
C GLU A 202 -22.65 29.70 14.37
N ILE A 203 -23.35 29.42 15.47
CA ILE A 203 -24.28 30.34 16.16
C ILE A 203 -23.65 30.82 17.50
N GLY A 204 -22.43 30.42 17.81
CA GLY A 204 -21.66 30.88 18.95
C GLY A 204 -21.77 30.03 20.22
N ASN A 205 -22.44 28.88 20.17
CA ASN A 205 -22.58 27.98 21.32
C ASN A 205 -21.31 27.14 21.54
N PRO A 206 -21.01 26.72 22.79
CA PRO A 206 -19.89 25.83 23.08
C PRO A 206 -19.97 24.49 22.32
N SER A 207 -18.89 24.11 21.63
CA SER A 207 -18.74 22.83 20.93
C SER A 207 -17.27 22.39 20.93
N THR A 208 -16.92 21.38 20.12
CA THR A 208 -15.53 20.93 19.92
C THR A 208 -15.24 20.73 18.44
N ASN A 209 -13.95 20.79 18.06
CA ASN A 209 -13.56 20.59 16.66
C ASN A 209 -14.00 19.21 16.14
N HIS A 210 -13.94 18.14 16.93
CA HIS A 210 -14.37 16.81 16.47
C HIS A 210 -15.89 16.77 16.23
N LYS A 211 -16.69 17.41 17.10
CA LYS A 211 -18.14 17.50 16.95
C LYS A 211 -18.54 18.27 15.68
N GLU A 212 -17.93 19.43 15.44
CA GLU A 212 -18.26 20.21 14.23
C GLU A 212 -17.77 19.54 12.95
N LYS A 213 -16.62 18.83 12.97
CA LYS A 213 -16.17 17.99 11.85
C LYS A 213 -17.17 16.89 11.50
N LYS A 214 -17.70 16.19 12.51
CA LYS A 214 -18.75 15.19 12.34
C LYS A 214 -20.03 15.81 11.76
N LYS A 215 -20.46 16.95 12.29
CA LYS A 215 -21.64 17.69 11.81
C LYS A 215 -21.48 18.11 10.34
N ILE A 216 -20.30 18.62 9.95
CA ILE A 216 -20.01 18.96 8.55
C ILE A 216 -20.02 17.72 7.67
N PHE A 217 -19.44 16.61 8.12
CA PHE A 217 -19.50 15.35 7.40
C PHE A 217 -20.95 14.92 7.17
N ASP A 218 -21.75 14.79 8.23
CA ASP A 218 -23.12 14.29 8.17
C ASP A 218 -24.06 15.20 7.38
N LYS A 219 -23.94 16.52 7.56
CA LYS A 219 -24.88 17.49 6.98
C LYS A 219 -24.47 17.99 5.60
N THR A 220 -23.17 18.03 5.30
CA THR A 220 -22.63 18.70 4.11
C THR A 220 -21.84 17.75 3.22
N THR A 221 -20.64 17.34 3.61
CA THR A 221 -19.71 16.72 2.66
C THR A 221 -20.13 15.31 2.26
N SER A 222 -20.77 14.54 3.15
CA SER A 222 -21.36 13.24 2.80
C SER A 222 -22.38 13.33 1.67
N LYS A 223 -23.22 14.37 1.70
CA LYS A 223 -24.26 14.63 0.68
C LYS A 223 -23.65 15.16 -0.60
N VAL A 224 -22.75 16.15 -0.51
CA VAL A 224 -22.06 16.74 -1.68
C VAL A 224 -21.29 15.68 -2.46
N PHE A 225 -20.59 14.79 -1.77
CA PHE A 225 -19.87 13.69 -2.40
C PHE A 225 -20.70 12.41 -2.53
N LYS A 226 -22.01 12.47 -2.26
CA LYS A 226 -22.97 11.37 -2.50
C LYS A 226 -22.49 10.03 -1.94
N ILE A 227 -22.06 10.00 -0.68
CA ILE A 227 -21.46 8.78 -0.08
C ILE A 227 -22.43 7.59 -0.08
N ASP A 228 -23.74 7.85 -0.01
CA ASP A 228 -24.77 6.80 -0.01
C ASP A 228 -25.02 6.22 -1.41
N GLU A 229 -24.63 6.95 -2.47
CA GLU A 229 -24.58 6.49 -3.88
C GLU A 229 -23.16 6.01 -4.27
N CYS A 230 -22.20 6.08 -3.33
CA CYS A 230 -20.82 5.74 -3.63
C CYS A 230 -20.73 4.25 -3.95
N LYS A 231 -20.26 3.92 -5.15
CA LYS A 231 -20.09 2.54 -5.62
C LYS A 231 -19.09 1.73 -4.78
N LEU A 232 -18.31 2.41 -3.93
CA LEU A 232 -17.51 1.77 -2.90
C LEU A 232 -18.45 1.06 -1.91
N GLY A 233 -18.50 -0.26 -1.97
CA GLY A 233 -19.36 -1.10 -1.14
C GLY A 233 -20.84 -1.20 -1.58
N LYS A 234 -21.28 -0.46 -2.60
CA LYS A 234 -22.66 -0.51 -3.17
C LYS A 234 -22.69 -0.72 -4.69
N ALA A 235 -21.85 -1.64 -5.14
CA ALA A 235 -22.12 -2.41 -6.34
C ALA A 235 -22.23 -3.87 -5.90
N SER A 236 -23.27 -4.56 -6.34
CA SER A 236 -23.18 -5.98 -6.63
C SER A 236 -21.84 -6.26 -7.32
N ASP A 237 -21.02 -7.16 -6.75
CA ASP A 237 -19.83 -7.73 -7.38
C ASP A 237 -18.87 -6.78 -8.10
N VAL A 238 -18.18 -5.92 -7.36
CA VAL A 238 -16.74 -5.73 -7.62
C VAL A 238 -16.00 -5.82 -6.29
N LYS A 239 -15.93 -7.05 -5.73
CA LYS A 239 -14.64 -7.54 -5.22
C LYS A 239 -13.61 -7.16 -6.30
N ASN A 240 -12.38 -6.79 -5.97
CA ASN A 240 -11.34 -7.08 -6.95
C ASN A 240 -11.49 -8.58 -7.22
N ILE A 241 -12.10 -8.93 -8.35
CA ILE A 241 -12.29 -10.30 -8.74
C ILE A 241 -10.90 -10.70 -9.18
N PHE A 242 -10.11 -11.14 -8.21
CA PHE A 242 -8.87 -11.83 -8.47
C PHE A 242 -9.30 -13.17 -9.04
N GLU A 243 -9.31 -13.20 -10.36
CA GLU A 243 -9.63 -14.34 -11.18
C GLU A 243 -8.41 -14.74 -12.01
N THR A 244 -8.45 -15.97 -12.50
CA THR A 244 -7.49 -16.48 -13.46
C THR A 244 -7.47 -15.61 -14.71
N PHE A 245 -6.41 -15.70 -15.51
CA PHE A 245 -6.24 -14.85 -16.68
C PHE A 245 -7.40 -15.00 -17.68
N ASP A 246 -7.84 -16.23 -17.92
CA ASP A 246 -9.04 -16.59 -18.70
C ASP A 246 -10.39 -16.32 -18.00
N LYS A 247 -10.35 -15.85 -16.74
CA LYS A 247 -11.51 -15.55 -15.88
C LYS A 247 -12.35 -16.77 -15.48
N LYS A 248 -11.83 -17.98 -15.66
CA LYS A 248 -12.57 -19.21 -15.35
C LYS A 248 -12.76 -19.46 -13.85
N TYR A 249 -11.79 -19.04 -13.04
CA TYR A 249 -11.83 -19.22 -11.59
C TYR A 249 -11.61 -17.92 -10.85
N LYS A 250 -12.36 -17.72 -9.76
CA LYS A 250 -12.34 -16.54 -8.91
C LYS A 250 -12.00 -16.92 -7.48
N ALA A 251 -11.10 -16.18 -6.85
CA ALA A 251 -10.81 -16.39 -5.43
C ALA A 251 -11.98 -15.95 -4.53
N GLU A 252 -12.41 -16.86 -3.68
CA GLU A 252 -13.40 -16.66 -2.63
C GLU A 252 -12.72 -16.53 -1.26
N SER A 253 -13.49 -16.28 -0.20
CA SER A 253 -12.94 -16.07 1.15
C SER A 253 -12.13 -17.26 1.67
N ASN A 254 -12.46 -18.48 1.23
CA ASN A 254 -11.83 -19.74 1.64
C ASN A 254 -10.92 -20.36 0.56
N THR A 255 -10.70 -19.68 -0.57
CA THR A 255 -9.85 -20.19 -1.66
C THR A 255 -8.73 -19.24 -2.05
N CYS A 256 -7.64 -19.82 -2.51
CA CYS A 256 -6.56 -19.13 -3.21
C CYS A 256 -6.23 -19.88 -4.52
N TYR A 257 -5.60 -19.17 -5.46
CA TYR A 257 -5.18 -19.75 -6.73
C TYR A 257 -3.73 -19.38 -7.02
N ILE A 258 -2.91 -20.38 -7.33
CA ILE A 258 -1.67 -20.21 -8.08
C ILE A 258 -2.03 -20.42 -9.54
N ASP A 259 -2.24 -19.32 -10.24
CA ASP A 259 -2.58 -19.31 -11.66
C ASP A 259 -1.30 -19.32 -12.50
N VAL A 260 -1.08 -20.37 -13.29
CA VAL A 260 0.09 -20.60 -14.14
C VAL A 260 -0.33 -20.37 -15.59
N ILE A 261 0.10 -19.24 -16.12
CA ILE A 261 -0.29 -18.74 -17.44
C ILE A 261 0.90 -18.90 -18.38
N VAL A 262 0.75 -19.74 -19.39
CA VAL A 262 1.83 -20.08 -20.33
C VAL A 262 1.41 -19.85 -21.78
N PRO A 263 2.35 -19.54 -22.69
CA PRO A 263 2.02 -19.42 -24.10
C PRO A 263 1.64 -20.79 -24.70
N ASN A 264 0.80 -20.78 -25.74
CA ASN A 264 0.53 -22.00 -26.54
C ASN A 264 1.81 -22.65 -27.06
N ASP A 265 2.82 -21.84 -27.43
CA ASP A 265 4.16 -22.35 -27.67
C ASP A 265 4.86 -22.64 -26.34
N ARG A 266 4.57 -23.80 -25.75
CA ARG A 266 5.07 -24.26 -24.45
C ARG A 266 6.60 -24.40 -24.35
N ARG A 267 7.35 -24.03 -25.40
CA ARG A 267 8.82 -23.92 -25.41
C ARG A 267 9.36 -22.63 -24.78
N LYS A 268 8.49 -21.66 -24.52
CA LYS A 268 8.80 -20.41 -23.84
C LYS A 268 8.25 -20.40 -22.42
N GLU A 269 8.82 -19.53 -21.60
CA GLU A 269 8.31 -19.24 -20.26
C GLU A 269 7.01 -18.44 -20.33
N GLY A 270 6.26 -18.52 -19.24
CA GLY A 270 5.13 -17.65 -18.95
C GLY A 270 5.31 -17.06 -17.56
N LEU A 271 4.23 -17.01 -16.80
CA LEU A 271 4.22 -16.51 -15.44
C LEU A 271 3.32 -17.34 -14.54
N PHE A 272 3.51 -17.19 -13.24
CA PHE A 272 2.49 -17.55 -12.28
C PHE A 272 2.05 -16.33 -11.47
N VAL A 273 0.80 -16.34 -11.02
CA VAL A 273 0.21 -15.35 -10.14
C VAL A 273 -0.49 -16.08 -9.00
N PHE A 274 0.03 -15.93 -7.78
CA PHE A 274 -0.61 -16.41 -6.57
C PHE A 274 -1.49 -15.31 -5.99
N PHE A 275 -2.80 -15.55 -5.85
CA PHE A 275 -3.74 -14.57 -5.33
C PHE A 275 -4.81 -15.19 -4.44
N ASP A 276 -5.45 -14.35 -3.63
CA ASP A 276 -6.67 -14.67 -2.91
C ASP A 276 -7.73 -13.58 -3.11
N ASN A 277 -8.86 -13.68 -2.41
CA ASN A 277 -9.96 -12.73 -2.50
C ASN A 277 -9.63 -11.29 -2.03
N THR A 278 -8.42 -11.05 -1.54
CA THR A 278 -7.95 -9.74 -1.05
C THR A 278 -6.89 -9.12 -1.94
N GLY A 279 -6.13 -9.91 -2.70
CA GLY A 279 -4.98 -9.40 -3.44
C GLY A 279 -4.19 -10.46 -4.20
N ILE A 280 -3.34 -9.98 -5.11
CA ILE A 280 -2.17 -10.73 -5.56
C ILE A 280 -1.19 -10.81 -4.39
N ILE A 281 -0.81 -12.03 -4.03
CA ILE A 281 0.12 -12.36 -2.95
C ILE A 281 1.55 -12.40 -3.52
N GLN A 282 1.73 -13.05 -4.67
CA GLN A 282 3.02 -13.22 -5.32
C GLN A 282 2.82 -13.38 -6.82
N LYS A 283 3.84 -13.04 -7.58
CA LYS A 283 3.95 -13.32 -9.02
C LYS A 283 5.40 -13.63 -9.36
N GLY A 284 5.63 -14.40 -10.40
CA GLY A 284 6.97 -14.79 -10.86
C GLY A 284 6.90 -15.50 -12.20
N TYR A 285 8.05 -15.94 -12.71
CA TYR A 285 8.11 -16.66 -13.98
C TYR A 285 7.85 -18.16 -13.79
N ALA A 286 7.25 -18.79 -14.79
CA ALA A 286 6.94 -20.21 -14.76
C ALA A 286 7.21 -20.86 -16.12
N LEU A 287 7.74 -22.09 -16.08
CA LEU A 287 7.86 -22.95 -17.25
C LEU A 287 7.11 -24.26 -16.98
N ALA A 288 6.11 -24.53 -17.81
CA ALA A 288 5.30 -25.75 -17.70
C ALA A 288 5.55 -26.70 -18.89
N MET A 289 6.80 -26.77 -19.36
CA MET A 289 7.22 -27.52 -20.54
C MET A 289 7.66 -28.94 -20.18
N GLY A 290 7.22 -29.91 -20.97
CA GLY A 290 7.73 -31.28 -20.96
C GLY A 290 8.78 -31.54 -22.05
N THR A 291 9.45 -32.69 -21.97
CA THR A 291 10.44 -33.11 -22.97
C THR A 291 9.83 -33.65 -24.28
N LYS A 292 8.53 -33.97 -24.30
CA LYS A 292 7.77 -34.40 -25.50
C LYS A 292 6.62 -33.46 -25.83
N ASN A 293 6.43 -33.17 -27.12
CA ASN A 293 5.30 -32.39 -27.60
C ASN A 293 3.98 -33.20 -27.51
N ASN A 294 2.86 -32.54 -27.18
CA ASN A 294 1.49 -33.09 -27.18
C ASN A 294 1.27 -34.40 -26.39
N ALA A 295 2.16 -34.72 -25.45
CA ALA A 295 2.10 -35.93 -24.62
C ALA A 295 1.43 -35.68 -23.25
N ILE A 296 0.43 -34.78 -23.19
CA ILE A 296 -0.10 -34.28 -21.91
C ILE A 296 -0.92 -35.33 -21.14
N LEU A 297 -1.48 -36.35 -21.82
CA LEU A 297 -2.36 -37.36 -21.20
C LEU A 297 -1.68 -38.72 -20.94
N ILE A 298 -0.38 -38.85 -21.17
CA ILE A 298 0.31 -40.14 -21.06
C ILE A 298 0.67 -40.44 -19.59
N PRO A 299 0.36 -41.63 -19.04
CA PRO A 299 0.65 -42.00 -17.65
C PRO A 299 2.13 -41.84 -17.25
N GLU A 300 3.06 -42.24 -18.12
CA GLU A 300 4.52 -42.06 -17.94
C GLU A 300 5.01 -40.64 -18.30
N GLY A 301 4.15 -39.63 -18.12
CA GLY A 301 4.10 -38.43 -18.95
C GLY A 301 5.32 -37.53 -18.94
N LYS A 302 6.12 -37.62 -20.00
CA LYS A 302 7.17 -36.65 -20.40
C LYS A 302 6.63 -35.39 -21.10
N GLY A 303 5.31 -35.24 -21.20
CA GLY A 303 4.66 -34.11 -21.85
C GLY A 303 4.61 -32.86 -20.99
N SER A 304 4.21 -31.73 -21.56
CA SER A 304 3.94 -30.50 -20.80
C SER A 304 2.90 -30.72 -19.69
N THR A 305 2.89 -29.83 -18.69
CA THR A 305 1.88 -29.86 -17.62
C THR A 305 0.49 -29.69 -18.23
N PRO A 306 -0.47 -30.61 -17.98
CA PRO A 306 -1.81 -30.49 -18.52
C PRO A 306 -2.50 -29.22 -18.02
N THR A 307 -3.29 -28.58 -18.88
CA THR A 307 -4.13 -27.44 -18.51
C THR A 307 -5.32 -27.90 -17.66
N GLY A 308 -5.90 -26.98 -16.90
CA GLY A 308 -7.03 -27.27 -16.01
C GLY A 308 -6.73 -27.01 -14.55
N LEU A 309 -7.72 -27.32 -13.71
CA LEU A 309 -7.65 -27.09 -12.28
C LEU A 309 -7.03 -28.28 -11.56
N TRP A 310 -6.15 -27.99 -10.63
CA TRP A 310 -5.51 -28.95 -9.75
C TRP A 310 -5.75 -28.59 -8.28
N SER A 311 -6.03 -29.58 -7.44
CA SER A 311 -5.85 -29.45 -5.99
C SER A 311 -4.35 -29.46 -5.68
N SER A 312 -3.94 -28.85 -4.56
CA SER A 312 -2.53 -28.79 -4.20
C SER A 312 -2.27 -28.98 -2.71
N TRP A 313 -1.07 -29.47 -2.40
CA TRP A 313 -0.54 -29.59 -1.05
C TRP A 313 0.99 -29.46 -1.06
N TYR A 314 1.54 -28.93 0.03
CA TYR A 314 2.98 -28.75 0.17
C TYR A 314 3.62 -29.96 0.85
N GLU A 315 4.75 -30.43 0.32
CA GLU A 315 5.58 -31.45 0.92
C GLU A 315 7.05 -31.02 0.97
N LYS A 316 7.66 -31.13 2.15
CA LYS A 316 9.08 -30.86 2.36
C LYS A 316 9.93 -32.08 2.00
N VAL A 317 10.00 -32.38 0.71
CA VAL A 317 10.72 -33.53 0.12
C VAL A 317 11.68 -33.06 -0.99
N HIS A 318 12.63 -33.89 -1.41
CA HIS A 318 13.61 -33.57 -2.46
C HIS A 318 14.47 -32.31 -2.20
N ILE A 319 14.67 -31.96 -0.92
CA ILE A 319 15.47 -30.82 -0.49
C ILE A 319 16.95 -31.07 -0.83
N GLY A 320 17.61 -30.11 -1.47
CA GLY A 320 19.02 -30.20 -1.81
C GLY A 320 19.30 -31.06 -3.05
N GLU A 321 18.28 -31.52 -3.76
CA GLU A 321 18.44 -32.19 -5.04
C GLU A 321 18.54 -31.20 -6.19
N SER A 322 19.52 -31.40 -7.08
CA SER A 322 19.81 -30.47 -8.20
C SER A 322 18.57 -30.07 -9.01
N SER A 323 17.63 -31.01 -9.20
CA SER A 323 16.42 -30.84 -9.98
C SER A 323 15.22 -30.33 -9.20
N TYR A 324 15.33 -30.09 -7.88
CA TYR A 324 14.20 -29.66 -7.03
C TYR A 324 14.54 -28.46 -6.14
N GLY A 325 15.82 -28.20 -5.88
CA GLY A 325 16.29 -27.10 -5.03
C GLY A 325 16.04 -27.36 -3.55
N ASP A 326 16.02 -26.30 -2.74
CA ASP A 326 16.06 -26.40 -1.27
C ASP A 326 14.72 -26.19 -0.57
N TYR A 327 13.62 -26.01 -1.32
CA TYR A 327 12.36 -25.51 -0.77
C TYR A 327 11.20 -26.51 -0.79
N GLY A 328 11.40 -27.72 -1.30
CA GLY A 328 10.37 -28.75 -1.36
C GLY A 328 9.49 -28.62 -2.59
N LEU A 329 8.33 -29.29 -2.56
CA LEU A 329 7.40 -29.37 -3.69
C LEU A 329 6.00 -28.91 -3.29
N ILE A 330 5.31 -28.22 -4.19
CA ILE A 330 3.84 -28.11 -4.13
C ILE A 330 3.29 -29.18 -5.09
N LYS A 331 2.86 -30.31 -4.54
CA LYS A 331 2.27 -31.40 -5.33
C LYS A 331 0.86 -31.04 -5.76
N VAL A 332 0.44 -31.63 -6.88
CA VAL A 332 -0.87 -31.38 -7.47
C VAL A 332 -1.59 -32.66 -7.88
N SER A 333 -2.93 -32.63 -7.85
CA SER A 333 -3.80 -33.69 -8.38
C SER A 333 -4.96 -33.09 -9.18
N GLY A 334 -5.31 -33.72 -10.31
CA GLY A 334 -6.24 -33.17 -11.29
C GLY A 334 -7.67 -33.10 -10.75
N VAL A 335 -8.32 -31.94 -10.93
CA VAL A 335 -9.70 -31.68 -10.50
C VAL A 335 -10.61 -31.41 -11.68
N SER A 336 -10.14 -30.70 -12.72
CA SER A 336 -10.95 -30.42 -13.92
C SER A 336 -10.07 -30.25 -15.17
N GLY A 337 -10.68 -30.27 -16.36
CA GLY A 337 -9.96 -30.08 -17.62
C GLY A 337 -9.04 -31.25 -17.96
N ASP A 338 -7.94 -30.96 -18.67
CA ASP A 338 -6.97 -32.00 -19.06
C ASP A 338 -6.16 -32.50 -17.85
N ALA A 339 -6.09 -31.72 -16.77
CA ALA A 339 -5.57 -32.16 -15.48
C ALA A 339 -6.28 -33.42 -14.97
N LEU A 340 -7.62 -33.37 -14.89
CA LEU A 340 -8.42 -34.52 -14.44
C LEU A 340 -8.29 -35.70 -15.41
N LYS A 341 -8.33 -35.45 -16.73
CA LYS A 341 -8.16 -36.52 -17.73
C LYS A 341 -6.80 -37.20 -17.60
N ALA A 342 -5.74 -36.45 -17.35
CA ALA A 342 -4.40 -36.97 -17.17
C ALA A 342 -4.30 -37.78 -15.88
N THR A 343 -4.82 -37.27 -14.76
CA THR A 343 -4.87 -37.99 -13.47
C THR A 343 -5.63 -39.31 -13.61
N ASN A 344 -6.79 -39.32 -14.27
CA ASN A 344 -7.59 -40.53 -14.49
C ASN A 344 -6.88 -41.56 -15.40
N LYS A 345 -6.00 -41.09 -16.30
CA LYS A 345 -5.13 -41.94 -17.11
C LYS A 345 -3.86 -42.39 -16.39
N GLY A 346 -3.73 -42.13 -15.09
CA GLY A 346 -2.61 -42.56 -14.26
C GLY A 346 -1.39 -41.63 -14.31
N ARG A 347 -1.51 -40.43 -14.86
CA ARG A 347 -0.40 -39.45 -14.82
C ARG A 347 -0.27 -38.89 -13.40
N ALA A 348 0.89 -39.09 -12.78
CA ALA A 348 1.19 -38.69 -11.42
C ALA A 348 2.55 -37.98 -11.31
N GLY A 349 2.89 -37.50 -10.11
CA GLY A 349 4.21 -36.89 -9.81
C GLY A 349 4.40 -35.46 -10.31
N ILE A 350 3.34 -34.80 -10.79
CA ILE A 350 3.40 -33.39 -11.19
C ILE A 350 3.44 -32.51 -9.93
N ALA A 351 4.30 -31.50 -9.95
CA ALA A 351 4.44 -30.53 -8.88
C ALA A 351 4.88 -29.15 -9.41
N ILE A 352 4.77 -28.13 -8.57
CA ILE A 352 5.49 -26.86 -8.70
C ILE A 352 6.78 -26.97 -7.87
N HIS A 353 7.93 -26.66 -8.49
CA HIS A 353 9.22 -26.68 -7.82
C HIS A 353 10.28 -25.81 -8.50
N CYS A 354 11.40 -25.62 -7.81
CA CYS A 354 12.60 -24.96 -8.34
C CYS A 354 13.73 -25.96 -8.61
N GLY A 355 14.98 -25.50 -8.63
CA GLY A 355 16.19 -26.26 -8.89
C GLY A 355 17.14 -25.48 -9.79
N HIS A 356 18.18 -26.14 -10.30
CA HIS A 356 19.15 -25.48 -11.18
C HIS A 356 18.51 -24.89 -12.45
N THR A 357 19.12 -23.83 -12.97
CA THR A 357 18.72 -23.12 -14.18
C THR A 357 19.69 -23.43 -15.33
N VAL A 358 19.32 -23.08 -16.56
CA VAL A 358 20.12 -23.34 -17.76
C VAL A 358 21.50 -22.70 -17.64
N GLY A 359 22.57 -23.44 -17.97
CA GLY A 359 23.94 -22.93 -17.97
C GLY A 359 24.65 -23.01 -16.61
N ASN A 360 23.97 -23.43 -15.53
CA ASN A 360 24.57 -23.60 -14.22
C ASN A 360 25.03 -25.03 -13.93
N SER A 361 26.00 -25.15 -13.02
CA SER A 361 26.41 -26.43 -12.47
C SER A 361 25.28 -27.06 -11.65
N LYS A 362 25.18 -28.40 -11.61
CA LYS A 362 24.14 -29.11 -10.86
C LYS A 362 24.18 -28.88 -9.33
N LYS A 363 25.17 -28.16 -8.82
CA LYS A 363 25.34 -27.86 -7.39
C LYS A 363 24.96 -26.42 -7.03
N GLU A 364 24.55 -25.61 -8.01
CA GLU A 364 24.23 -24.19 -7.80
C GLU A 364 22.74 -23.90 -7.98
N TYR A 365 22.08 -23.50 -6.90
CA TYR A 365 20.67 -23.06 -6.88
C TYR A 365 20.53 -21.56 -7.11
N ASN A 366 21.27 -21.04 -8.08
CA ASN A 366 21.16 -19.64 -8.48
C ASN A 366 20.15 -19.47 -9.63
N ASP A 367 19.61 -18.26 -9.77
CA ASP A 367 18.59 -17.91 -10.76
C ASP A 367 19.18 -17.15 -11.96
N ASN A 368 20.47 -17.34 -12.28
CA ASN A 368 21.16 -16.58 -13.33
C ASN A 368 20.76 -17.04 -14.75
N GLY A 369 20.38 -18.31 -14.91
CA GLY A 369 19.91 -18.86 -16.18
C GLY A 369 18.40 -18.86 -16.35
N ALA A 370 17.93 -19.29 -17.52
CA ALA A 370 16.52 -19.54 -17.80
C ALA A 370 16.01 -20.78 -17.04
N LEU A 371 14.69 -20.94 -16.93
CA LEU A 371 14.08 -22.11 -16.29
C LEU A 371 14.38 -23.42 -17.06
N MET A 372 14.68 -24.50 -16.34
CA MET A 372 14.96 -25.81 -16.95
C MET A 372 13.67 -26.55 -17.32
N VAL A 373 13.72 -27.28 -18.45
CA VAL A 373 12.63 -28.19 -18.85
C VAL A 373 12.48 -29.31 -17.81
N THR A 374 11.25 -29.71 -17.53
CA THR A 374 10.97 -30.80 -16.59
C THR A 374 10.25 -31.95 -17.31
N TYR A 375 9.92 -33.02 -16.58
CA TYR A 375 9.01 -34.05 -17.05
C TYR A 375 7.53 -33.67 -16.79
N GLY A 376 7.17 -32.42 -17.07
CA GLY A 376 5.79 -31.93 -16.97
C GLY A 376 5.39 -31.31 -15.64
N CYS A 377 6.36 -31.05 -14.76
CA CYS A 377 6.21 -30.17 -13.61
C CYS A 377 6.21 -28.71 -14.03
N VAL A 378 5.69 -27.84 -13.16
CA VAL A 378 5.85 -26.39 -13.29
C VAL A 378 7.16 -25.99 -12.61
N ARG A 379 8.10 -25.49 -13.39
CA ARG A 379 9.37 -24.94 -12.90
C ARG A 379 9.20 -23.46 -12.60
N VAL A 380 9.69 -23.03 -11.44
CA VAL A 380 9.81 -21.62 -11.05
C VAL A 380 11.23 -21.34 -10.53
N TYR A 381 11.61 -20.07 -10.40
CA TYR A 381 12.93 -19.70 -9.86
C TYR A 381 13.07 -20.05 -8.38
N ASN A 382 14.31 -20.24 -7.90
CA ASN A 382 14.61 -20.61 -6.52
C ASN A 382 14.16 -19.51 -5.54
N LYS A 383 14.41 -18.24 -5.88
CA LYS A 383 13.91 -17.10 -5.10
C LYS A 383 12.37 -17.09 -5.01
N ASP A 384 11.70 -17.40 -6.12
CA ASP A 384 10.23 -17.42 -6.19
C ASP A 384 9.67 -18.60 -5.39
N MET A 385 10.25 -19.79 -5.50
CA MET A 385 9.81 -20.97 -4.75
C MET A 385 9.94 -20.78 -3.24
N LYS A 386 11.04 -20.16 -2.78
CA LYS A 386 11.23 -19.83 -1.35
C LYS A 386 10.07 -19.01 -0.81
N GLU A 387 9.71 -17.93 -1.50
CA GLU A 387 8.62 -17.05 -1.08
C GLU A 387 7.26 -17.72 -1.30
N LEU A 388 7.12 -18.55 -2.35
CA LEU A 388 5.89 -19.28 -2.64
C LEU A 388 5.54 -20.25 -1.54
N VAL A 389 6.50 -21.04 -1.04
CA VAL A 389 6.29 -21.99 0.07
C VAL A 389 5.92 -21.26 1.36
N LYS A 390 6.59 -20.14 1.65
CA LYS A 390 6.26 -19.29 2.81
C LYS A 390 4.83 -18.74 2.71
N ASN A 391 4.46 -18.19 1.55
CA ASN A 391 3.12 -17.66 1.31
C ASN A 391 2.06 -18.77 1.32
N TYR A 392 2.34 -19.92 0.71
CA TYR A 392 1.47 -21.09 0.71
C TYR A 392 1.17 -21.54 2.14
N THR A 393 2.21 -21.68 2.97
CA THR A 393 2.08 -22.07 4.38
C THR A 393 1.29 -21.05 5.20
N SER A 394 1.47 -19.75 4.94
CA SER A 394 0.71 -18.68 5.61
C SER A 394 -0.78 -18.68 5.29
N LYS A 395 -1.19 -19.37 4.21
CA LYS A 395 -2.58 -19.50 3.74
C LYS A 395 -3.16 -20.89 4.04
N SER A 396 -2.60 -21.63 4.99
CA SER A 396 -3.02 -23.00 5.36
C SER A 396 -4.49 -23.13 5.77
N SER A 397 -5.15 -22.04 6.18
CA SER A 397 -6.58 -22.01 6.49
C SER A 397 -7.49 -21.97 5.24
N LYS A 398 -6.92 -21.79 4.05
CA LYS A 398 -7.64 -21.72 2.77
C LYS A 398 -7.30 -22.93 1.90
N LYS A 399 -8.23 -23.30 1.01
CA LYS A 399 -7.94 -24.27 -0.06
C LYS A 399 -7.15 -23.57 -1.16
N ILE A 400 -5.97 -24.09 -1.47
CA ILE A 400 -5.11 -23.54 -2.53
C ILE A 400 -5.21 -24.46 -3.75
N TYR A 401 -5.65 -23.89 -4.87
CA TYR A 401 -5.68 -24.56 -6.16
C TYR A 401 -4.53 -24.07 -7.03
N VAL A 402 -4.08 -24.93 -7.93
CA VAL A 402 -3.22 -24.54 -9.05
C VAL A 402 -4.06 -24.59 -10.31
N TYR A 403 -4.09 -23.51 -11.07
CA TYR A 403 -4.74 -23.50 -12.39
C TYR A 403 -3.66 -23.34 -13.45
N VAL A 404 -3.67 -24.20 -14.47
CA VAL A 404 -2.74 -24.09 -15.60
C VAL A 404 -3.54 -23.74 -16.84
N GLU A 405 -3.24 -22.60 -17.45
CA GLU A 405 -3.92 -22.10 -18.64
C GLU A 405 -2.95 -21.68 -19.75
N GLU A 406 -3.46 -21.67 -20.97
CA GLU A 406 -2.71 -21.30 -22.17
C GLU A 406 -3.25 -20.01 -22.78
N THR A 407 -2.36 -19.19 -23.31
CA THR A 407 -2.72 -17.96 -24.03
C THR A 407 -1.97 -17.85 -25.35
N ASN A 408 -2.65 -17.32 -26.36
CA ASN A 408 -2.04 -16.94 -27.65
C ASN A 408 -1.19 -15.66 -27.52
N ASP A 409 -1.40 -14.89 -26.45
CA ASP A 409 -0.82 -13.57 -26.24
C ASP A 409 -0.32 -13.48 -24.79
N ILE A 410 0.91 -13.93 -24.58
CA ILE A 410 1.55 -13.93 -23.26
C ILE A 410 1.93 -12.51 -22.81
N GLU A 411 2.18 -11.59 -23.75
CA GLU A 411 2.51 -10.19 -23.46
C GLU A 411 1.35 -9.48 -22.76
N LYS A 412 0.10 -9.74 -23.17
CA LYS A 412 -1.09 -9.26 -22.44
C LYS A 412 -1.13 -9.75 -21.00
N ALA A 413 -0.69 -10.97 -20.73
CA ALA A 413 -0.64 -11.50 -19.37
C ALA A 413 0.45 -10.77 -18.56
N TYR A 414 1.65 -10.57 -19.13
CA TYR A 414 2.69 -9.77 -18.50
C TYR A 414 2.22 -8.34 -18.20
N GLU A 415 1.61 -7.65 -19.16
CA GLU A 415 1.07 -6.30 -18.97
C GLU A 415 0.02 -6.24 -17.86
N LYS A 416 -0.98 -7.15 -17.90
CA LYS A 416 -2.07 -7.22 -16.89
C LYS A 416 -1.51 -7.31 -15.46
N TYR A 417 -0.45 -8.09 -15.28
CA TYR A 417 0.15 -8.32 -13.98
C TYR A 417 1.37 -7.43 -13.70
N GLY A 418 1.65 -6.42 -14.53
CA GLY A 418 2.76 -5.49 -14.34
C GLY A 418 4.11 -6.20 -14.27
N MET A 419 4.34 -7.09 -15.23
CA MET A 419 5.57 -7.83 -15.48
C MET A 419 5.99 -7.57 -16.93
N THR A 420 7.21 -7.96 -17.28
CA THR A 420 7.70 -8.04 -18.65
C THR A 420 8.15 -9.47 -18.91
N SER A 421 8.37 -9.86 -20.16
CA SER A 421 9.01 -11.14 -20.48
C SER A 421 10.33 -11.30 -19.73
N ASP A 422 10.65 -12.51 -19.29
CA ASP A 422 11.96 -12.78 -18.68
C ASP A 422 13.07 -12.58 -19.73
N SER A 423 13.99 -11.66 -19.45
CA SER A 423 15.18 -11.42 -20.29
C SER A 423 16.07 -12.64 -20.49
N LYS A 424 15.95 -13.64 -19.61
CA LYS A 424 16.71 -14.91 -19.69
C LYS A 424 15.99 -15.95 -20.55
N ASP A 425 14.70 -15.76 -20.83
CA ASP A 425 13.92 -16.76 -21.54
C ASP A 425 14.39 -16.90 -22.99
N TYR A 426 14.26 -18.11 -23.51
CA TYR A 426 14.51 -18.44 -24.89
C TYR A 426 13.61 -19.57 -25.31
N ARG A 427 13.39 -19.69 -26.62
CA ARG A 427 12.58 -20.78 -27.17
C ARG A 427 13.36 -22.10 -27.12
N ARG A 428 12.94 -23.02 -26.25
CA ARG A 428 13.54 -24.34 -26.06
C ARG A 428 13.20 -25.32 -27.20
N THR A 429 13.79 -26.51 -27.20
CA THR A 429 13.50 -27.59 -28.16
C THR A 429 12.97 -28.84 -27.46
N TYR A 430 11.96 -29.49 -28.02
CA TYR A 430 11.54 -30.82 -27.55
C TYR A 430 12.63 -31.84 -27.86
N SER A 431 13.14 -32.53 -26.82
CA SER A 431 14.16 -33.56 -26.97
C SER A 431 14.07 -34.54 -25.82
N LYS A 432 14.18 -35.84 -26.11
CA LYS A 432 14.34 -36.88 -25.06
C LYS A 432 15.61 -36.65 -24.22
N LYS A 433 16.59 -35.91 -24.74
CA LYS A 433 17.83 -35.51 -24.07
C LYS A 433 17.74 -34.13 -23.41
N ALA A 434 16.60 -33.43 -23.48
CA ALA A 434 16.40 -32.20 -22.71
C ALA A 434 16.47 -32.59 -21.22
N LYS A 435 17.61 -32.30 -20.59
CA LYS A 435 17.91 -32.73 -19.21
C LYS A 435 17.08 -31.91 -18.23
N GLN A 436 16.64 -32.57 -17.14
CA GLN A 436 16.08 -31.98 -15.93
C GLN A 436 17.18 -31.59 -14.95
#